data_AF-A0A3D3VR59-F1
#
_entry.id   AF-A0A3D3VR59-F1
#
_cell.length_a   1.000
_cell.length_b   1.000
_cell.length_c   1.000
_cell.angle_alpha   90.00
_cell.angle_beta   90.00
_cell.angle_gamma   90.00
#
_symmetry.space_group_name_H-M   'P 1'
#
loop_
_entity.id
_entity.type
_entity.pdbx_description
1 polymer ?
#
loop_
_entity_poly.entity_id
_entity_poly.type
_entity_poly.pdbx_seq_one_letter_code
_entity_poly.pdbx_strand_id
1 'polypeptide(L)'
;MKLPSNPRICLVLLSAVGDVTHALPIVNAIKRHRPQSHITWLLQEAGASLIQGHPAVDEILLFQRKAGLAGFVKMAMELADRPFDVVLDLQCYFKATLLTALCRAPVKIGLDPSRAREFNWLVNNHHLPKRPIQHVQEHFLEFLDYLEIPREPIEWNLGPWPPELEWQTHFFRHFPSPRVALVAGTSNPKKDWIPDSWVRLNDALHEQFGLHTVLVGANSPRETALGKKMLQECRHPPKEALGCG
;
A
#
# COMPACT_ATOMS: atom_id res chain seq x y z
N MET A 1 5.30 25.01 2.96
CA MET A 1 5.15 25.49 1.57
C MET A 1 3.71 25.29 1.13
N LYS A 2 3.07 26.31 0.57
CA LYS A 2 1.70 26.19 0.06
C LYS A 2 1.68 25.64 -1.37
N LEU A 3 0.82 24.66 -1.62
CA LEU A 3 0.54 24.15 -2.96
C LEU A 3 -0.22 25.20 -3.82
N PRO A 4 -0.15 25.16 -5.16
CA PRO A 4 -1.05 25.90 -6.05
C PRO A 4 -2.49 25.40 -5.93
N SER A 5 -3.49 26.14 -6.41
CA SER A 5 -4.93 25.79 -6.25
C SER A 5 -5.28 24.38 -6.74
N ASN A 6 -4.76 24.01 -7.92
CA ASN A 6 -5.03 22.74 -8.60
C ASN A 6 -3.71 21.97 -8.83
N PRO A 7 -3.07 21.47 -7.76
CA PRO A 7 -1.73 20.92 -7.86
C PRO A 7 -1.73 19.56 -8.54
N ARG A 8 -0.76 19.32 -9.42
CA ARG A 8 -0.41 17.99 -9.94
C ARG A 8 0.69 17.40 -9.06
N ILE A 9 0.35 16.38 -8.30
CA ILE A 9 1.18 15.80 -7.24
C ILE A 9 1.55 14.38 -7.65
N CYS A 10 2.85 14.06 -7.60
CA CYS A 10 3.33 12.70 -7.79
C CYS A 10 3.79 12.14 -6.44
N LEU A 11 3.24 10.99 -6.02
CA LEU A 11 3.76 10.23 -4.89
C LEU A 11 4.64 9.09 -5.38
N VAL A 12 5.84 8.95 -4.83
CA VAL A 12 6.75 7.83 -5.12
C VAL A 12 6.83 6.93 -3.89
N LEU A 13 6.21 5.75 -3.96
CA LEU A 13 6.29 4.73 -2.92
C LEU A 13 6.24 3.33 -3.53
N LEU A 14 7.40 2.79 -3.88
CA LEU A 14 7.54 1.47 -4.54
C LEU A 14 7.65 0.32 -3.53
N SER A 15 6.93 0.41 -2.41
CA SER A 15 7.08 -0.51 -1.27
C SER A 15 5.92 -1.50 -1.15
N ALA A 16 5.92 -2.28 -0.07
CA ALA A 16 4.90 -3.26 0.25
C ALA A 16 3.56 -2.62 0.66
N VAL A 17 2.52 -3.44 0.69
CA VAL A 17 1.13 -3.09 1.06
C VAL A 17 1.07 -2.26 2.35
N GLY A 18 1.84 -2.62 3.38
CA GLY A 18 1.82 -1.91 4.67
C GLY A 18 2.25 -0.44 4.57
N ASP A 19 3.28 -0.13 3.79
CA ASP A 19 3.72 1.27 3.61
C ASP A 19 2.70 2.06 2.81
N VAL A 20 2.07 1.45 1.79
CA VAL A 20 0.98 2.08 1.03
C VAL A 20 -0.19 2.41 1.97
N THR A 21 -0.58 1.47 2.84
CA THR A 21 -1.60 1.71 3.88
C THR A 21 -1.22 2.88 4.79
N HIS A 22 0.04 2.98 5.23
CA HIS A 22 0.48 4.11 6.05
C HIS A 22 0.52 5.45 5.32
N ALA A 23 0.62 5.45 3.99
CA ALA A 23 0.63 6.65 3.17
C ALA A 23 -0.78 7.14 2.76
N LEU A 24 -1.82 6.29 2.88
CA LEU A 24 -3.21 6.66 2.59
C LEU A 24 -3.69 7.94 3.31
N PRO A 25 -3.39 8.15 4.61
CA PRO A 25 -3.75 9.40 5.28
C PRO A 25 -3.18 10.66 4.62
N ILE A 26 -2.02 10.58 3.97
CA ILE A 26 -1.45 11.73 3.25
C ILE A 26 -2.31 12.10 2.05
N VAL A 27 -2.63 11.12 1.18
CA VAL A 27 -3.42 11.40 -0.02
C VAL A 27 -4.84 11.86 0.34
N ASN A 28 -5.42 11.30 1.39
CA ASN A 28 -6.73 11.73 1.90
C ASN A 28 -6.70 13.16 2.43
N ALA A 29 -5.71 13.51 3.25
CA ALA A 29 -5.56 14.88 3.76
C ALA A 29 -5.29 15.90 2.64
N ILE A 30 -4.46 15.55 1.65
CA ILE A 30 -4.20 16.39 0.48
C ILE A 30 -5.48 16.60 -0.32
N LYS A 31 -6.21 15.54 -0.67
CA LYS A 31 -7.45 15.64 -1.47
C LYS A 31 -8.52 16.43 -0.71
N ARG A 32 -8.66 16.24 0.60
CA ARG A 32 -9.57 17.02 1.46
C ARG A 32 -9.21 18.51 1.47
N HIS A 33 -7.93 18.85 1.61
CA HIS A 33 -7.48 20.23 1.66
C HIS A 33 -7.45 20.90 0.27
N ARG A 34 -7.20 20.11 -0.79
CA ARG A 34 -7.15 20.52 -2.20
C ARG A 34 -7.98 19.55 -3.05
N PRO A 35 -9.33 19.71 -3.08
CA PRO A 35 -10.21 18.81 -3.82
C PRO A 35 -9.92 18.73 -5.33
N GLN A 36 -9.38 19.82 -5.90
CA GLN A 36 -9.00 19.91 -7.31
C GLN A 36 -7.56 19.44 -7.60
N SER A 37 -6.85 18.90 -6.61
CA SER A 37 -5.54 18.28 -6.82
C SER A 37 -5.66 17.05 -7.72
N HIS A 38 -4.66 16.81 -8.54
CA HIS A 38 -4.48 15.58 -9.30
C HIS A 38 -3.32 14.81 -8.69
N ILE A 39 -3.59 13.64 -8.13
CA ILE A 39 -2.66 12.79 -7.41
C ILE A 39 -2.35 11.56 -8.26
N THR A 40 -1.12 11.53 -8.78
CA THR A 40 -0.54 10.38 -9.46
C THR A 40 0.33 9.62 -8.48
N TRP A 41 0.19 8.30 -8.37
CA TRP A 41 0.97 7.48 -7.44
C TRP A 41 1.77 6.40 -8.18
N LEU A 42 3.10 6.45 -8.06
CA LEU A 42 3.98 5.38 -8.54
C LEU A 42 4.03 4.24 -7.53
N LEU A 43 3.57 3.07 -7.95
CA LEU A 43 3.42 1.88 -7.10
C LEU A 43 3.95 0.62 -7.79
N GLN A 44 4.18 -0.42 -6.99
CA GLN A 44 4.28 -1.80 -7.50
C GLN A 44 2.92 -2.50 -7.43
N GLU A 45 2.81 -3.64 -8.10
CA GLU A 45 1.57 -4.41 -8.30
C GLU A 45 0.75 -4.61 -7.02
N ALA A 46 1.37 -5.10 -5.94
CA ALA A 46 0.68 -5.34 -4.67
C ALA A 46 0.16 -4.05 -3.99
N GLY A 47 0.87 -2.94 -4.15
CA GLY A 47 0.42 -1.64 -3.64
C GLY A 47 -0.69 -1.06 -4.50
N ALA A 48 -0.57 -1.20 -5.82
CA ALA A 48 -1.56 -0.74 -6.79
C ALA A 48 -2.91 -1.46 -6.61
N SER A 49 -2.90 -2.78 -6.43
CA SER A 49 -4.11 -3.57 -6.21
C SER A 49 -4.84 -3.16 -4.92
N LEU A 50 -4.10 -2.83 -3.85
CA LEU A 50 -4.69 -2.37 -2.59
C LEU A 50 -5.51 -1.09 -2.76
N ILE A 51 -5.09 -0.17 -3.63
CA ILE A 51 -5.65 1.19 -3.74
C ILE A 51 -6.39 1.46 -5.05
N GLN A 52 -6.59 0.43 -5.87
CA GLN A 52 -7.20 0.59 -7.18
C GLN A 52 -8.66 1.04 -7.05
N GLY A 53 -8.97 2.25 -7.53
CA GLY A 53 -10.31 2.83 -7.37
C GLY A 53 -10.48 3.68 -6.11
N HIS A 54 -9.41 3.88 -5.33
CA HIS A 54 -9.41 4.78 -4.18
C HIS A 54 -9.74 6.23 -4.60
N PRO A 55 -10.74 6.90 -4.00
CA PRO A 55 -11.27 8.18 -4.50
C PRO A 55 -10.30 9.37 -4.39
N ALA A 56 -9.30 9.29 -3.52
CA ALA A 56 -8.26 10.32 -3.41
C ALA A 56 -7.09 10.15 -4.42
N VAL A 57 -7.05 9.07 -5.21
CA VAL A 57 -5.94 8.78 -6.13
C VAL A 57 -6.48 8.79 -7.56
N ASP A 58 -6.00 9.73 -8.38
CA ASP A 58 -6.54 9.95 -9.73
C ASP A 58 -5.85 9.06 -10.77
N GLU A 59 -4.56 8.77 -10.59
CA GLU A 59 -3.77 7.95 -11.52
C GLU A 59 -2.80 7.05 -10.76
N ILE A 60 -2.68 5.78 -11.17
CA ILE A 60 -1.65 4.86 -10.68
C ILE A 60 -0.67 4.58 -11.81
N LEU A 61 0.61 4.88 -11.59
CA LEU A 61 1.69 4.51 -12.49
C LEU A 61 2.38 3.23 -11.98
N LEU A 62 2.07 2.11 -12.62
CA LEU A 62 2.54 0.79 -12.20
C LEU A 62 3.99 0.54 -12.65
N PHE A 63 4.92 0.48 -11.69
CA PHE A 63 6.30 0.11 -11.92
C PHE A 63 6.48 -1.41 -11.93
N GLN A 64 6.69 -1.97 -13.12
CA GLN A 64 6.89 -3.41 -13.33
C GLN A 64 8.33 -3.84 -13.02
N ARG A 65 8.65 -3.98 -11.73
CA ARG A 65 10.00 -4.35 -11.26
C ARG A 65 10.57 -5.61 -11.93
N LYS A 66 9.72 -6.60 -12.21
CA LYS A 66 10.13 -7.88 -12.83
C LYS A 66 10.60 -7.73 -14.27
N ALA A 67 10.23 -6.64 -14.95
CA ALA A 67 10.66 -6.35 -16.32
C ALA A 67 12.06 -5.70 -16.40
N GLY A 68 12.74 -5.49 -15.27
CA GLY A 68 14.11 -4.98 -15.24
C GLY A 68 14.26 -3.62 -15.93
N LEU A 69 15.24 -3.49 -16.83
CA LEU A 69 15.51 -2.27 -17.59
C LEU A 69 14.33 -1.85 -18.47
N ALA A 70 13.60 -2.80 -19.07
CA ALA A 70 12.43 -2.48 -19.89
C ALA A 70 11.31 -1.82 -19.06
N GLY A 71 11.10 -2.29 -17.83
CA GLY A 71 10.16 -1.66 -16.89
C GLY A 71 10.57 -0.23 -16.53
N PHE A 72 11.88 0.01 -16.42
CA PHE A 72 12.42 1.34 -16.17
C PHE A 72 12.25 2.28 -17.37
N VAL A 73 12.61 1.84 -18.58
CA VAL A 73 12.45 2.61 -19.81
C VAL A 73 10.98 2.96 -20.05
N LYS A 74 10.07 1.99 -19.85
CA LYS A 74 8.63 2.24 -19.92
C LYS A 74 8.21 3.34 -18.93
N MET A 75 8.64 3.26 -17.68
CA MET A 75 8.31 4.28 -16.69
C MET A 75 8.91 5.65 -17.04
N ALA A 76 10.13 5.69 -17.59
CA ALA A 76 10.73 6.93 -18.06
C ALA A 76 9.92 7.58 -19.19
N MET A 77 9.41 6.79 -20.14
CA MET A 77 8.52 7.28 -21.20
C MET A 77 7.20 7.81 -20.63
N GLU A 78 6.59 7.09 -19.68
CA GLU A 78 5.36 7.57 -19.01
C GLU A 78 5.62 8.89 -18.27
N LEU A 79 6.73 9.03 -17.56
CA LEU A 79 7.06 10.25 -16.81
C LEU A 79 7.48 11.42 -17.70
N ALA A 80 8.00 11.18 -18.91
CA ALA A 80 8.55 12.21 -19.78
C ALA A 80 7.51 13.27 -20.17
N ASP A 81 6.27 12.87 -20.42
CA ASP A 81 5.18 13.76 -20.85
C ASP A 81 4.24 14.18 -19.72
N ARG A 82 4.61 13.90 -18.46
CA ARG A 82 3.82 14.22 -17.27
C ARG A 82 4.52 15.26 -16.40
N PRO A 83 4.16 16.55 -16.52
CA PRO A 83 4.62 17.56 -15.58
C PRO A 83 3.86 17.44 -14.25
N PHE A 84 4.59 17.63 -13.16
CA PHE A 84 4.07 17.73 -11.80
C PHE A 84 4.51 19.06 -11.18
N ASP A 85 3.69 19.60 -10.29
CA ASP A 85 4.08 20.77 -9.48
C ASP A 85 4.99 20.33 -8.33
N VAL A 86 4.70 19.15 -7.76
CA VAL A 86 5.44 18.60 -6.63
C VAL A 86 5.53 17.08 -6.70
N VAL A 87 6.70 16.54 -6.34
CA VAL A 87 6.90 15.12 -6.04
C VAL A 87 7.05 14.94 -4.54
N LEU A 88 6.30 14.02 -3.97
CA LEU A 88 6.47 13.53 -2.60
C LEU A 88 7.19 12.19 -2.67
N ASP A 89 8.49 12.20 -2.38
CA ASP A 89 9.31 11.00 -2.36
C ASP A 89 9.30 10.39 -0.96
N LEU A 90 8.35 9.48 -0.74
CA LEU A 90 8.16 8.80 0.53
C LEU A 90 9.16 7.65 0.74
N GLN A 91 10.06 7.39 -0.22
CA GLN A 91 10.90 6.20 -0.20
C GLN A 91 12.38 6.50 -0.38
N CYS A 92 13.21 6.05 0.58
CA CYS A 92 14.64 6.35 0.60
C CYS A 92 15.54 5.34 -0.12
N TYR A 93 15.00 4.53 -1.04
CA TYR A 93 15.77 3.51 -1.76
C TYR A 93 16.13 3.97 -3.18
N PHE A 94 17.27 3.53 -3.69
CA PHE A 94 17.90 3.89 -4.96
C PHE A 94 16.95 3.82 -6.15
N LYS A 95 16.08 2.80 -6.19
CA LYS A 95 15.08 2.65 -7.26
C LYS A 95 14.05 3.78 -7.24
N ALA A 96 13.59 4.18 -6.05
CA ALA A 96 12.72 5.34 -5.92
C ALA A 96 13.49 6.60 -6.31
N THR A 97 14.71 6.79 -5.80
CA THR A 97 15.58 7.92 -6.19
C THR A 97 15.68 8.09 -7.71
N LEU A 98 15.89 7.00 -8.45
CA LEU A 98 16.01 7.05 -9.89
C LEU A 98 14.68 7.40 -10.60
N LEU A 99 13.54 6.90 -10.14
CA LEU A 99 12.23 7.28 -10.68
C LEU A 99 11.84 8.72 -10.29
N THR A 100 12.13 9.14 -9.05
CA THR A 100 11.98 10.52 -8.59
C THR A 100 12.81 11.47 -9.47
N ALA A 101 13.99 11.06 -9.92
CA ALA A 101 14.83 11.86 -10.81
C ALA A 101 14.16 12.10 -12.17
N LEU A 102 13.51 11.08 -12.72
CA LEU A 102 12.78 11.14 -13.98
C LEU A 102 11.50 11.97 -13.90
N CYS A 103 10.90 12.13 -12.72
CA CYS A 103 9.71 12.96 -12.55
C CYS A 103 10.03 14.44 -12.88
N ARG A 104 9.26 15.04 -13.78
CA ARG A 104 9.40 16.45 -14.17
C ARG A 104 8.64 17.34 -13.20
N ALA A 105 9.31 17.77 -12.13
CA ALA A 105 8.75 18.67 -11.14
C ALA A 105 9.79 19.71 -10.66
N PRO A 106 9.39 20.97 -10.45
CA PRO A 106 10.26 21.99 -9.87
C PRO A 106 10.53 21.74 -8.38
N VAL A 107 9.62 21.05 -7.68
CA VAL A 107 9.73 20.73 -6.25
C VAL A 107 9.69 19.21 -6.06
N LYS A 108 10.73 18.67 -5.44
CA LYS A 108 10.84 17.26 -5.07
C LYS A 108 11.19 17.18 -3.59
N ILE A 109 10.19 16.80 -2.79
CA ILE A 109 10.27 16.74 -1.33
C ILE A 109 10.68 15.33 -0.95
N GLY A 110 11.74 15.20 -0.16
CA GLY A 110 12.16 13.93 0.43
C GLY A 110 12.54 14.08 1.90
N LEU A 111 12.97 12.99 2.51
CA LEU A 111 13.45 13.02 3.89
C LEU A 111 14.70 13.91 4.05
N ASP A 112 14.92 14.34 5.29
CA ASP A 112 16.17 14.95 5.72
C ASP A 112 17.40 14.09 5.31
N PRO A 113 18.50 14.68 4.82
CA PRO A 113 19.69 13.94 4.38
C PRO A 113 20.29 12.98 5.42
N SER A 114 20.16 13.24 6.72
CA SER A 114 20.64 12.32 7.77
C SER A 114 19.74 11.08 7.96
N ARG A 115 18.50 11.13 7.45
CA ARG A 115 17.54 10.03 7.43
C ARG A 115 17.40 9.40 6.04
N ALA A 116 17.79 10.13 5.00
CA ALA A 116 17.84 9.65 3.63
C ALA A 116 18.90 8.55 3.46
N ARG A 117 18.66 7.63 2.51
CA ARG A 117 19.60 6.57 2.13
C ARG A 117 19.83 6.63 0.62
N GLU A 118 20.85 5.91 0.16
CA GLU A 118 21.07 5.61 -1.27
C GLU A 118 21.00 6.86 -2.18
N PHE A 119 21.65 7.94 -1.75
CA PHE A 119 21.75 9.22 -2.48
C PHE A 119 20.41 9.89 -2.83
N ASN A 120 19.32 9.52 -2.15
CA ASN A 120 17.99 10.09 -2.37
C ASN A 120 17.98 11.62 -2.21
N TRP A 121 18.82 12.15 -1.32
CA TRP A 121 18.96 13.57 -1.09
C TRP A 121 19.55 14.37 -2.27
N LEU A 122 20.21 13.72 -3.25
CA LEU A 122 20.72 14.41 -4.44
C LEU A 122 19.61 14.78 -5.43
N VAL A 123 18.51 14.04 -5.41
CA VAL A 123 17.39 14.20 -6.35
C VAL A 123 16.29 15.08 -5.76
N ASN A 124 16.11 15.01 -4.45
CA ASN A 124 15.17 15.85 -3.71
C ASN A 124 15.81 17.20 -3.44
N ASN A 125 15.23 18.28 -3.99
CA ASN A 125 15.70 19.65 -3.79
C ASN A 125 15.02 20.35 -2.61
N HIS A 126 14.03 19.70 -1.99
CA HIS A 126 13.40 20.10 -0.75
C HIS A 126 13.45 18.95 0.25
N HIS A 127 13.78 19.25 1.50
CA HIS A 127 13.92 18.24 2.56
C HIS A 127 13.01 18.55 3.74
N LEU A 128 12.43 17.48 4.30
CA LEU A 128 11.73 17.58 5.58
C LEU A 128 12.70 18.01 6.70
N PRO A 129 12.24 18.74 7.72
CA PRO A 129 13.06 19.09 8.86
C PRO A 129 13.65 17.86 9.56
N LYS A 130 14.82 18.00 10.15
CA LYS A 130 15.42 16.93 10.95
C LYS A 130 14.58 16.65 12.19
N ARG A 131 14.13 15.40 12.34
CA ARG A 131 13.41 14.89 13.52
C ARG A 131 13.98 13.54 13.97
N PRO A 132 13.76 13.12 15.22
CA PRO A 132 14.11 11.77 15.69
C PRO A 132 13.47 10.67 14.83
N ILE A 133 14.03 9.46 14.89
CA ILE A 133 13.41 8.29 14.25
C ILE A 133 12.11 7.97 14.99
N GLN A 134 11.03 7.78 14.23
CA GLN A 134 9.68 7.54 14.73
C GLN A 134 9.04 6.39 13.95
N HIS A 135 7.77 6.10 14.26
CA HIS A 135 7.00 5.14 13.49
C HIS A 135 6.89 5.60 12.02
N VAL A 136 6.87 4.66 11.06
CA VAL A 136 6.86 4.97 9.62
C VAL A 136 5.70 5.90 9.23
N GLN A 137 4.54 5.73 9.84
CA GLN A 137 3.39 6.61 9.62
C GLN A 137 3.67 8.06 10.01
N GLU A 138 4.39 8.30 11.11
CA GLU A 138 4.73 9.66 11.52
C GLU A 138 5.67 10.33 10.51
N HIS A 139 6.64 9.57 9.96
CA HIS A 139 7.51 10.06 8.89
C HIS A 139 6.73 10.46 7.63
N PHE A 140 5.66 9.75 7.32
CA PHE A 140 4.76 10.09 6.22
C PHE A 140 3.94 11.36 6.53
N LEU A 141 3.42 11.51 7.75
CA LEU A 141 2.67 12.71 8.15
C LEU A 141 3.53 13.98 8.19
N GLU A 142 4.86 13.89 8.35
CA GLU A 142 5.78 15.03 8.23
C GLU A 142 5.68 15.73 6.85
N PHE A 143 5.29 15.03 5.77
CA PHE A 143 5.04 15.67 4.48
C PHE A 143 3.85 16.63 4.52
N LEU A 144 2.80 16.30 5.29
CA LEU A 144 1.66 17.20 5.47
C LEU A 144 2.06 18.46 6.23
N ASP A 145 2.89 18.34 7.27
CA ASP A 145 3.46 19.49 7.97
C ASP A 145 4.22 20.41 7.03
N TYR A 146 5.07 19.81 6.17
CA TYR A 146 5.87 20.56 5.21
C TYR A 146 4.98 21.32 4.20
N LEU A 147 3.86 20.72 3.82
CA LEU A 147 2.87 21.31 2.91
C LEU A 147 1.89 22.27 3.60
N GLU A 148 2.02 22.48 4.91
CA GLU A 148 1.07 23.25 5.74
C GLU A 148 -0.36 22.73 5.65
N ILE A 149 -0.53 21.41 5.49
CA ILE A 149 -1.83 20.73 5.42
C ILE A 149 -2.14 20.12 6.79
N PRO A 150 -3.32 20.35 7.37
CA PRO A 150 -3.73 19.69 8.61
C PRO A 150 -3.71 18.17 8.48
N ARG A 151 -3.04 17.50 9.43
CA ARG A 151 -2.95 16.03 9.49
C ARG A 151 -4.31 15.38 9.73
N GLU A 152 -5.07 15.93 10.67
CA GLU A 152 -6.31 15.33 11.16
C GLU A 152 -7.53 15.66 10.27
N PRO A 153 -8.53 14.75 10.21
CA PRO A 153 -8.48 13.38 10.76
C PRO A 153 -7.55 12.46 9.96
N ILE A 154 -6.86 11.54 10.67
CA ILE A 154 -6.13 10.42 10.06
C ILE A 154 -7.13 9.38 9.54
N GLU A 155 -7.28 9.34 8.21
CA GLU A 155 -8.23 8.46 7.54
C GLU A 155 -7.51 7.59 6.52
N TRP A 156 -7.76 6.28 6.54
CA TRP A 156 -7.26 5.35 5.53
C TRP A 156 -8.21 5.26 4.34
N ASN A 157 -9.53 5.31 4.59
CA ASN A 157 -10.57 5.18 3.57
C ASN A 157 -10.38 3.96 2.65
N LEU A 158 -10.02 2.83 3.25
CA LEU A 158 -9.93 1.56 2.55
C LEU A 158 -11.32 1.10 2.10
N GLY A 159 -11.35 0.40 0.98
CA GLY A 159 -12.56 -0.11 0.37
C GLY A 159 -13.40 -1.06 1.26
N PRO A 160 -14.49 -1.59 0.69
CA PRO A 160 -14.74 -1.72 -0.74
C PRO A 160 -15.13 -0.40 -1.42
N TRP A 161 -14.64 -0.17 -2.63
CA TRP A 161 -15.10 0.91 -3.51
C TRP A 161 -16.23 0.42 -4.43
N PRO A 162 -16.97 1.32 -5.12
CA PRO A 162 -18.12 0.91 -5.93
C PRO A 162 -17.89 -0.28 -6.88
N PRO A 163 -16.74 -0.42 -7.57
CA PRO A 163 -16.47 -1.59 -8.42
C PRO A 163 -16.35 -2.93 -7.65
N GLU A 164 -16.05 -2.89 -6.36
CA GLU A 164 -15.80 -4.07 -5.51
C GLU A 164 -17.05 -4.51 -4.74
N LEU A 165 -18.09 -3.67 -4.66
CA LEU A 165 -19.29 -3.93 -3.87
C LEU A 165 -20.06 -5.16 -4.35
N GLU A 166 -20.17 -5.36 -5.66
CA GLU A 166 -20.83 -6.54 -6.23
C GLU A 166 -20.08 -7.82 -5.87
N TRP A 167 -18.75 -7.81 -6.04
CA TRP A 167 -17.89 -8.93 -5.68
C TRP A 167 -17.99 -9.23 -4.18
N GLN A 168 -17.90 -8.21 -3.33
CA GLN A 168 -17.99 -8.37 -1.87
C GLN A 168 -19.34 -8.97 -1.46
N THR A 169 -20.44 -8.48 -2.03
CA THR A 169 -21.78 -8.98 -1.76
C THR A 169 -21.91 -10.44 -2.17
N HIS A 170 -21.44 -10.79 -3.36
CA HIS A 170 -21.45 -12.17 -3.85
C HIS A 170 -20.58 -13.09 -3.01
N PHE A 171 -19.37 -12.64 -2.65
CA PHE A 171 -18.44 -13.35 -1.79
C PHE A 171 -19.12 -13.67 -0.46
N PHE A 172 -19.64 -12.67 0.26
CA PHE A 172 -20.18 -12.89 1.60
C PHE A 172 -21.56 -13.56 1.66
N ARG A 173 -22.34 -13.56 0.57
CA ARG A 173 -23.66 -14.24 0.50
C ARG A 173 -23.58 -15.73 0.83
N HIS A 174 -22.46 -16.37 0.48
CA HIS A 174 -22.27 -17.80 0.66
C HIS A 174 -21.47 -18.15 1.94
N PHE A 175 -21.25 -17.16 2.82
CA PHE A 175 -20.43 -17.35 4.01
C PHE A 175 -21.28 -17.14 5.27
N PRO A 176 -21.26 -18.11 6.20
CA PRO A 176 -21.97 -17.98 7.47
C PRO A 176 -21.33 -16.91 8.37
N SER A 177 -22.16 -16.34 9.25
CA SER A 177 -21.77 -15.40 10.31
C SER A 177 -22.04 -16.01 11.69
N PRO A 178 -21.27 -15.67 12.74
CA PRO A 178 -20.12 -14.74 12.74
C PRO A 178 -18.85 -15.38 12.11
N ARG A 179 -17.97 -14.54 11.55
CA ARG A 179 -16.81 -14.98 10.76
C ARG A 179 -15.50 -14.32 11.17
N VAL A 180 -14.39 -14.97 10.88
CA VAL A 180 -13.03 -14.49 11.17
C VAL A 180 -12.09 -14.77 10.00
N ALA A 181 -11.30 -13.78 9.61
CA ALA A 181 -10.28 -13.93 8.58
C ALA A 181 -8.96 -14.42 9.21
N LEU A 182 -8.35 -15.44 8.60
CA LEU A 182 -7.04 -15.95 8.96
C LEU A 182 -6.04 -15.49 7.88
N VAL A 183 -5.17 -14.54 8.22
CA VAL A 183 -4.07 -14.07 7.36
C VAL A 183 -2.82 -14.84 7.73
N ALA A 184 -2.61 -16.00 7.11
CA ALA A 184 -1.62 -16.97 7.61
C ALA A 184 -0.23 -16.84 7.00
N GLY A 185 -0.11 -16.20 5.83
CA GLY A 185 1.15 -16.02 5.12
C GLY A 185 1.78 -14.65 5.36
N THR A 186 3.12 -14.61 5.45
CA THR A 186 3.88 -13.36 5.41
C THR A 186 4.89 -13.37 4.27
N SER A 187 5.45 -12.20 3.95
CA SER A 187 6.52 -12.09 2.95
C SER A 187 7.84 -12.74 3.40
N ASN A 188 8.01 -13.02 4.69
CA ASN A 188 9.19 -13.69 5.24
C ASN A 188 8.79 -15.01 5.91
N PRO A 189 9.08 -16.17 5.30
CA PRO A 189 8.66 -17.48 5.82
C PRO A 189 9.05 -17.74 7.28
N LYS A 190 10.12 -17.11 7.79
CA LYS A 190 10.55 -17.24 9.20
C LYS A 190 9.57 -16.61 10.20
N LYS A 191 8.69 -15.73 9.75
CA LYS A 191 7.65 -15.09 10.56
C LYS A 191 6.32 -15.84 10.51
N ASP A 192 6.20 -16.85 9.68
CA ASP A 192 4.96 -17.62 9.54
C ASP A 192 4.78 -18.51 10.77
N TRP A 193 3.53 -18.62 11.21
CA TRP A 193 3.19 -19.49 12.33
C TRP A 193 3.13 -20.95 11.87
N ILE A 194 3.37 -21.87 12.82
CA ILE A 194 3.49 -23.30 12.51
C ILE A 194 2.13 -23.83 11.99
N PRO A 195 2.09 -24.57 10.86
CA PRO A 195 0.84 -25.03 10.25
C PRO A 195 -0.12 -25.76 11.18
N ASP A 196 0.38 -26.66 12.04
CA ASP A 196 -0.46 -27.41 13.00
C ASP A 196 -1.19 -26.49 13.99
N SER A 197 -0.62 -25.32 14.27
CA SER A 197 -1.25 -24.37 15.17
C SER A 197 -2.41 -23.64 14.51
N TRP A 198 -2.35 -23.40 13.20
CA TRP A 198 -3.50 -22.89 12.43
C TRP A 198 -4.67 -23.88 12.41
N VAL A 199 -4.38 -25.18 12.25
CA VAL A 199 -5.41 -26.25 12.32
C VAL A 199 -6.11 -26.24 13.68
N ARG A 200 -5.33 -26.25 14.77
CA ARG A 200 -5.89 -26.20 16.14
C ARG A 200 -6.68 -24.91 16.41
N LEU A 201 -6.17 -23.77 15.96
CA LEU A 201 -6.84 -22.48 16.12
C LEU A 201 -8.17 -22.45 15.37
N ASN A 202 -8.19 -22.95 14.14
CA ASN A 202 -9.39 -23.02 13.31
C ASN A 202 -10.52 -23.79 14.00
N ASP A 203 -10.22 -25.01 14.45
CA ASP A 203 -11.23 -25.85 15.10
C ASP A 203 -11.67 -25.25 16.43
N ALA A 204 -10.76 -24.65 17.21
CA ALA A 204 -11.10 -23.96 18.44
C ALA A 204 -12.02 -22.74 18.22
N LEU A 205 -11.77 -21.94 17.18
CA LEU A 205 -12.62 -20.79 16.81
C LEU A 205 -14.04 -21.26 16.47
N HIS A 206 -14.18 -22.38 15.78
CA HIS A 206 -15.48 -22.94 15.45
C HIS A 206 -16.19 -23.56 16.67
N GLU A 207 -15.54 -24.50 17.35
CA GLU A 207 -16.15 -25.31 18.41
C GLU A 207 -16.46 -24.50 19.68
N GLN A 208 -15.61 -23.52 20.02
CA GLN A 208 -15.74 -22.79 21.28
C GLN A 208 -16.47 -21.45 21.12
N PHE A 209 -16.39 -20.84 19.93
CA PHE A 209 -16.92 -19.49 19.69
C PHE A 209 -17.95 -19.41 18.56
N GLY A 210 -18.23 -20.52 17.85
CA GLY A 210 -19.14 -20.53 16.71
C GLY A 210 -18.67 -19.65 15.55
N LEU A 211 -17.35 -19.38 15.45
CA LEU A 211 -16.78 -18.52 14.41
C LEU A 211 -16.43 -19.35 13.16
N HIS A 212 -16.90 -18.88 12.01
CA HIS A 212 -16.55 -19.46 10.72
C HIS A 212 -15.30 -18.79 10.15
N THR A 213 -14.29 -19.59 9.83
CA THR A 213 -12.98 -19.10 9.40
C THR A 213 -12.89 -18.95 7.88
N VAL A 214 -12.20 -17.91 7.45
CA VAL A 214 -11.86 -17.65 6.05
C VAL A 214 -10.35 -17.51 5.94
N LEU A 215 -9.69 -18.41 5.21
CA LEU A 215 -8.26 -18.33 4.96
C LEU A 215 -8.02 -17.34 3.81
N VAL A 216 -7.36 -16.22 4.12
CA VAL A 216 -7.02 -15.15 3.16
C VAL A 216 -5.51 -15.00 3.07
N GLY A 217 -5.02 -14.59 1.90
CA GLY A 217 -3.59 -14.50 1.62
C GLY A 217 -3.32 -14.55 0.13
N ALA A 218 -2.04 -14.68 -0.24
CA ALA A 218 -1.65 -14.83 -1.63
C ALA A 218 -1.70 -16.31 -2.09
N ASN A 219 -1.62 -16.53 -3.40
CA ASN A 219 -1.52 -17.86 -4.01
C ASN A 219 -0.07 -18.39 -4.03
N SER A 220 0.70 -18.13 -2.97
CA SER A 220 2.06 -18.67 -2.88
C SER A 220 2.02 -20.18 -2.61
N PRO A 221 3.01 -20.97 -3.08
CA PRO A 221 3.04 -22.41 -2.83
C PRO A 221 2.92 -22.79 -1.34
N ARG A 222 3.43 -21.93 -0.44
CA ARG A 222 3.38 -22.14 1.00
C ARG A 222 1.99 -21.90 1.59
N GLU A 223 1.32 -20.84 1.17
CA GLU A 223 -0.05 -20.55 1.61
C GLU A 223 -1.03 -21.58 1.06
N THR A 224 -0.89 -21.97 -0.22
CA THR A 224 -1.69 -23.06 -0.80
C THR A 224 -1.44 -24.40 -0.12
N ALA A 225 -0.20 -24.70 0.30
CA ALA A 225 0.10 -25.91 1.08
C ALA A 225 -0.58 -25.89 2.45
N LEU A 226 -0.60 -24.73 3.13
CA LEU A 226 -1.34 -24.56 4.37
C LEU A 226 -2.85 -24.73 4.16
N GLY A 227 -3.42 -24.12 3.12
CA GLY A 227 -4.83 -24.27 2.77
C GLY A 227 -5.22 -25.74 2.58
N LYS A 228 -4.43 -26.48 1.79
CA LYS A 228 -4.62 -27.93 1.59
C LYS A 228 -4.54 -28.71 2.90
N LYS A 229 -3.57 -28.41 3.77
CA LYS A 229 -3.44 -29.06 5.07
C LYS A 229 -4.67 -28.79 5.95
N MET A 230 -5.10 -27.53 6.04
CA MET A 230 -6.28 -27.17 6.83
C MET A 230 -7.55 -27.82 6.31
N LEU A 231 -7.73 -27.92 4.99
CA LEU A 231 -8.86 -28.63 4.38
C LEU A 231 -8.88 -30.13 4.72
N GLN A 232 -7.72 -30.75 4.92
CA GLN A 232 -7.59 -32.18 5.21
C GLN A 232 -7.67 -32.49 6.71
N GLU A 233 -7.14 -31.62 7.56
CA GLU A 233 -6.92 -31.91 8.97
C GLU A 233 -7.85 -31.18 9.93
N CYS A 234 -8.49 -30.08 9.52
CA CYS A 234 -9.48 -29.41 10.36
C CYS A 234 -10.77 -30.22 10.39
N ARG A 235 -11.38 -30.35 11.58
CA ARG A 235 -12.73 -30.91 11.72
C ARG A 235 -13.78 -30.01 11.08
N HIS A 236 -13.53 -28.70 11.11
CA HIS A 236 -14.38 -27.67 10.50
C HIS A 236 -13.56 -26.86 9.49
N PRO A 237 -13.36 -27.36 8.25
CA PRO A 237 -12.46 -26.73 7.29
C PRO A 237 -12.76 -25.25 7.06
N PRO A 238 -11.74 -24.37 7.05
CA PRO A 238 -11.94 -22.97 6.71
C PRO A 238 -12.39 -22.87 5.26
N LYS A 239 -13.11 -21.79 4.94
CA LYS A 239 -13.25 -21.46 3.53
C LYS A 239 -11.97 -20.82 3.01
N GLU A 240 -11.40 -21.39 1.96
CA GLU A 240 -10.24 -20.86 1.27
C GLU A 240 -10.63 -19.69 0.35
N ALA A 241 -9.93 -18.57 0.51
CA ALA A 241 -10.02 -17.37 -0.29
C ALA A 241 -8.61 -16.83 -0.62
N LEU A 242 -7.64 -17.73 -0.81
CA LEU A 242 -6.28 -17.37 -1.22
C LEU A 242 -6.29 -16.79 -2.64
N GLY A 243 -5.58 -15.68 -2.82
CA GLY A 243 -5.50 -14.92 -4.07
C GLY A 243 -6.84 -14.39 -4.58
N CYS A 244 -7.86 -14.33 -3.72
CA CYS A 244 -9.09 -13.60 -3.98
C CYS A 244 -8.86 -12.13 -3.58
N GLY A 245 -8.87 -11.23 -4.56
CA GLY A 245 -8.50 -9.82 -4.41
C GLY A 245 -7.58 -9.39 -5.53
#